data_AF-A0A7S3H455-F1
#
_entry.id   AF-A0A7S3H455-F1
#
_cell.length_a   1.000
_cell.length_b   1.000
_cell.length_c   1.000
_cell.angle_alpha   90.00
_cell.angle_beta   90.00
_cell.angle_gamma   90.00
#
_symmetry.space_group_name_H-M   'P 1'
#
loop_
_entity.id
_entity.type
_entity.pdbx_description
1 polymer ?
#
loop_
_entity_poly.entity_id
_entity_poly.type
_entity_poly.pdbx_seq_one_letter_code
_entity_poly.pdbx_strand_id
1 'polypeptide(L)'
;EFIVRERNDKLRNVLTVMGCDFRAYWIGTFIADYIIMSIPMVVMWICWGAAGMSNYYAGENGINFLFMLMFTFHMVSYSYYFSYIFTNPKSCISLMPVVTIMLIIIPQIISLVLVNILLAAGVGVSDSVRISILSWGATILTPHGTMLAAFFRTVNDFTPILSSNIAPLGAVAAIMIAESAYFLWYAYTSDVKSVAVLMAQEDTQFDDTDMVSKLDEDVAAERERTLSTIGG
;
A
#
# COMPACT_ATOMS: atom_id res chain seq x y z
N GLU A 1 4.49 -8.84 5.19
CA GLU A 1 5.44 -9.97 5.35
C GLU A 1 5.66 -10.72 4.04
N PHE A 2 4.61 -11.30 3.44
CA PHE A 2 4.71 -12.16 2.25
C PHE A 2 5.54 -11.54 1.12
N ILE A 3 5.28 -10.28 0.76
CA ILE A 3 6.04 -9.55 -0.26
C ILE A 3 7.54 -9.43 0.09
N VAL A 4 7.86 -9.20 1.36
CA VAL A 4 9.26 -9.08 1.82
C VAL A 4 9.95 -10.43 1.76
N ARG A 5 9.25 -11.50 2.16
CA ARG A 5 9.76 -12.87 2.12
C ARG A 5 9.99 -13.31 0.68
N GLU A 6 9.04 -13.03 -0.19
CA GLU A 6 9.12 -13.35 -1.61
C GLU A 6 10.30 -12.67 -2.31
N ARG A 7 10.58 -11.42 -1.95
CA ARG A 7 11.77 -10.69 -2.42
C ARG A 7 13.06 -11.31 -1.89
N ASN A 8 13.10 -11.70 -0.61
CA ASN A 8 14.28 -12.32 -0.01
C ASN A 8 14.57 -13.71 -0.59
N ASP A 9 13.52 -14.49 -0.83
CA ASP A 9 13.59 -15.83 -1.42
C ASP A 9 13.76 -15.79 -2.95
N LYS A 10 13.81 -14.58 -3.55
CA LYS A 10 13.93 -14.32 -5.00
C LYS A 10 12.90 -15.06 -5.85
N LEU A 11 11.72 -15.35 -5.28
CA LEU A 11 10.66 -16.09 -5.97
C LEU A 11 10.17 -15.35 -7.23
N ARG A 12 10.21 -14.02 -7.24
CA ARG A 12 9.87 -13.21 -8.43
C ARG A 12 10.80 -13.48 -9.61
N ASN A 13 12.08 -13.75 -9.36
CA ASN A 13 13.02 -14.10 -10.41
C ASN A 13 12.68 -15.48 -10.99
N VAL A 14 12.31 -16.42 -10.12
CA VAL A 14 11.85 -17.76 -10.55
C VAL A 14 10.60 -17.66 -11.41
N LEU A 15 9.60 -16.87 -10.99
CA LEU A 15 8.37 -16.65 -11.77
C LEU A 15 8.63 -15.99 -13.12
N THR A 16 9.61 -15.08 -13.18
CA THR A 16 10.02 -14.44 -14.43
C THR A 16 10.67 -15.44 -15.38
N VAL A 17 11.53 -16.34 -14.87
CA VAL A 17 12.13 -17.43 -15.67
C VAL A 17 11.07 -18.42 -16.16
N MET A 18 10.00 -18.63 -15.39
CA MET A 18 8.83 -19.44 -15.81
C MET A 18 7.93 -18.75 -16.85
N GLY A 19 8.27 -17.53 -17.30
CA GLY A 19 7.53 -16.80 -18.33
C GLY A 19 6.31 -16.04 -17.81
N CYS A 20 6.19 -15.82 -16.50
CA CYS A 20 5.14 -14.96 -15.94
C CYS A 20 5.43 -13.49 -16.26
N ASP A 21 4.48 -12.79 -16.88
CA ASP A 21 4.61 -11.35 -17.11
C ASP A 21 4.58 -10.58 -15.77
N PHE A 22 5.54 -9.67 -15.61
CA PHE A 22 5.73 -8.86 -14.42
C PHE A 22 4.48 -8.04 -14.06
N ARG A 23 3.76 -7.52 -15.08
CA ARG A 23 2.54 -6.73 -14.86
C ARG A 23 1.38 -7.60 -14.39
N ALA A 24 1.22 -8.78 -14.98
CA ALA A 24 0.20 -9.73 -14.59
C ALA A 24 0.37 -10.16 -13.13
N TYR A 25 1.62 -10.39 -12.71
CA TYR A 25 1.96 -10.66 -11.32
C TYR A 25 1.53 -9.50 -10.39
N TRP A 26 1.92 -8.26 -10.71
CA TRP A 26 1.61 -7.09 -9.86
C TRP A 26 0.11 -6.85 -9.70
N ILE A 27 -0.63 -6.90 -10.80
CA ILE A 27 -2.08 -6.70 -10.79
C ILE A 27 -2.76 -7.86 -10.06
N GLY A 28 -2.34 -9.10 -10.30
CA GLY A 28 -2.88 -10.28 -9.66
C GLY A 28 -2.73 -10.25 -8.14
N THR A 29 -1.51 -9.99 -7.66
CA THR A 29 -1.22 -9.92 -6.21
C THR A 29 -1.97 -8.77 -5.55
N PHE A 30 -2.00 -7.60 -6.19
CA PHE A 30 -2.72 -6.44 -5.63
C PHE A 30 -4.24 -6.70 -5.52
N ILE A 31 -4.85 -7.27 -6.55
CA ILE A 31 -6.28 -7.60 -6.54
C ILE A 31 -6.58 -8.67 -5.48
N ALA A 32 -5.74 -9.69 -5.37
CA ALA A 32 -5.90 -10.74 -4.36
C ALA A 32 -5.86 -10.16 -2.94
N ASP A 33 -4.86 -9.33 -2.64
CA ASP A 33 -4.71 -8.67 -1.34
C ASP A 33 -5.88 -7.73 -1.04
N TYR A 34 -6.34 -6.97 -2.03
CA TYR A 34 -7.51 -6.09 -1.90
C TYR A 34 -8.78 -6.88 -1.58
N ILE A 35 -9.04 -7.99 -2.27
CA ILE A 35 -10.21 -8.84 -2.02
C ILE A 35 -10.14 -9.42 -0.61
N ILE A 36 -8.99 -9.98 -0.22
CA ILE A 36 -8.81 -10.57 1.12
C ILE A 36 -9.03 -9.52 2.21
N MET A 37 -8.48 -8.31 2.04
CA MET A 37 -8.64 -7.21 2.99
C MET A 37 -10.05 -6.58 2.98
N SER A 38 -10.81 -6.73 1.90
CA SER A 38 -12.19 -6.22 1.82
C SER A 38 -13.18 -7.07 2.62
N ILE A 39 -12.93 -8.37 2.80
CA ILE A 39 -13.79 -9.28 3.56
C ILE A 39 -14.06 -8.78 4.99
N PRO A 40 -13.05 -8.51 5.84
CA PRO A 40 -13.30 -8.01 7.19
C PRO A 40 -14.03 -6.66 7.19
N MET A 41 -13.90 -5.86 6.13
CA MET A 41 -14.59 -4.58 6.03
C MET A 41 -16.07 -4.72 5.73
N VAL A 42 -16.44 -5.64 4.84
CA VAL A 42 -17.84 -5.99 4.60
C VAL A 42 -18.47 -6.60 5.85
N VAL A 43 -17.75 -7.49 6.55
CA VAL A 43 -18.23 -8.07 7.81
C VAL A 43 -18.47 -6.97 8.86
N MET A 44 -17.55 -6.02 9.01
CA MET A 44 -17.71 -4.90 9.94
C MET A 44 -18.95 -4.06 9.61
N TRP A 45 -19.20 -3.77 8.33
CA TRP A 45 -20.38 -3.02 7.89
C TRP A 45 -21.69 -3.76 8.21
N ILE A 46 -21.74 -5.08 7.99
CA ILE A 46 -22.88 -5.92 8.37
C ILE A 46 -23.09 -5.89 9.89
N CYS A 47 -22.02 -5.98 10.68
CA CYS A 47 -22.09 -5.89 12.14
C CYS A 47 -22.67 -4.55 12.61
N TRP A 48 -22.32 -3.43 11.97
CA TRP A 48 -22.93 -2.13 12.29
C TRP A 48 -24.41 -2.06 11.96
N GLY A 49 -24.83 -2.67 10.84
CA GLY A 49 -26.24 -2.82 10.50
C GLY A 49 -26.99 -3.65 11.55
N ALA A 50 -26.43 -4.80 11.95
CA ALA A 50 -27.01 -5.67 12.97
C ALA A 50 -27.07 -5.02 14.37
N ALA A 51 -26.09 -4.18 14.70
CA ALA A 51 -26.04 -3.43 15.96
C ALA A 51 -26.94 -2.18 15.98
N GLY A 52 -27.64 -1.87 14.89
CA GLY A 52 -28.50 -0.69 14.80
C GLY A 52 -27.74 0.64 14.78
N MET A 53 -26.46 0.63 14.40
CA MET A 53 -25.59 1.80 14.36
C MET A 53 -25.80 2.60 13.06
N SER A 54 -27.00 3.19 12.89
CA SER A 54 -27.42 3.89 11.66
C SER A 54 -26.44 4.95 11.17
N ASN A 55 -25.78 5.65 12.10
CA ASN A 55 -24.75 6.65 11.80
C ASN A 55 -23.57 6.07 11.01
N TYR A 56 -23.23 4.80 11.22
CA TYR A 56 -22.08 4.16 10.59
C TYR A 56 -22.41 3.55 9.22
N TYR A 57 -23.60 2.96 9.05
CA TYR A 57 -23.95 2.28 7.79
C TYR A 57 -24.83 3.13 6.84
N ALA A 58 -25.64 4.05 7.37
CA ALA A 58 -26.58 4.87 6.60
C ALA A 58 -26.23 6.37 6.60
N GLY A 59 -25.25 6.81 7.39
CA GLY A 59 -24.78 8.19 7.41
C GLY A 59 -24.35 8.69 6.02
N GLU A 60 -24.74 9.91 5.66
CA GLU A 60 -24.47 10.53 4.35
C GLU A 60 -24.86 9.62 3.16
N ASN A 61 -26.07 9.05 3.20
CA ASN A 61 -26.59 8.09 2.21
C ASN A 61 -25.75 6.80 2.07
N GLY A 62 -25.04 6.40 3.13
CA GLY A 62 -24.20 5.21 3.13
C GLY A 62 -22.87 5.37 2.39
N ILE A 63 -22.47 6.59 2.03
CA ILE A 63 -21.17 6.86 1.39
C ILE A 63 -19.99 6.39 2.25
N ASN A 64 -20.19 6.23 3.56
CA ASN A 64 -19.20 5.68 4.47
C ASN A 64 -18.66 4.33 4.01
N PHE A 65 -19.52 3.45 3.49
CA PHE A 65 -19.09 2.15 2.99
C PHE A 65 -18.09 2.26 1.83
N LEU A 66 -18.29 3.22 0.93
CA LEU A 66 -17.34 3.51 -0.15
C LEU A 66 -15.99 3.98 0.41
N PHE A 67 -15.99 4.88 1.40
CA PHE A 67 -14.75 5.33 2.05
C PHE A 67 -14.02 4.19 2.75
N MET A 68 -14.74 3.22 3.35
CA MET A 68 -14.12 2.01 3.89
C MET A 68 -13.43 1.17 2.82
N LEU A 69 -14.09 0.94 1.68
CA LEU A 69 -13.49 0.21 0.55
C LEU A 69 -12.30 0.94 -0.07
N MET A 70 -12.39 2.27 -0.21
CA MET A 70 -11.28 3.10 -0.67
C MET A 70 -10.11 3.07 0.31
N PHE A 71 -10.39 3.04 1.61
CA PHE A 71 -9.34 2.92 2.62
C PHE A 71 -8.66 1.57 2.58
N THR A 72 -9.39 0.48 2.28
CA THR A 72 -8.76 -0.82 2.03
C THR A 72 -7.76 -0.73 0.88
N PHE A 73 -8.14 -0.12 -0.24
CA PHE A 73 -7.25 0.08 -1.39
C PHE A 73 -6.00 0.90 -1.00
N HIS A 74 -6.23 1.95 -0.22
CA HIS A 74 -5.17 2.81 0.29
C HIS A 74 -4.20 2.05 1.20
N MET A 75 -4.71 1.26 2.14
CA MET A 75 -3.89 0.49 3.08
C MET A 75 -3.09 -0.62 2.40
N VAL A 76 -3.64 -1.27 1.37
CA VAL A 76 -2.88 -2.23 0.54
C VAL A 76 -1.73 -1.50 -0.15
N SER A 77 -2.00 -0.37 -0.81
CA SER A 77 -0.98 0.46 -1.47
C SER A 77 0.13 0.90 -0.51
N TYR A 78 -0.26 1.38 0.67
CA TYR A 78 0.66 1.76 1.75
C TYR A 78 1.52 0.58 2.23
N SER A 79 0.94 -0.62 2.36
CA SER A 79 1.69 -1.81 2.80
C SER A 79 2.76 -2.22 1.79
N TYR A 80 2.50 -2.02 0.50
CA TYR A 80 3.44 -2.30 -0.58
C TYR A 80 4.60 -1.30 -0.56
N TYR A 81 4.31 -0.01 -0.36
CA TYR A 81 5.34 1.01 -0.16
C TYR A 81 6.25 0.65 1.03
N PHE A 82 5.68 0.35 2.19
CA PHE A 82 6.46 0.00 3.37
C PHE A 82 7.22 -1.33 3.25
N SER A 83 6.80 -2.25 2.39
CA SER A 83 7.51 -3.51 2.16
C SER A 83 8.95 -3.30 1.65
N TYR A 84 9.26 -2.18 1.00
CA TYR A 84 10.61 -1.84 0.52
C TYR A 84 11.50 -1.22 1.61
N ILE A 85 10.93 -0.78 2.73
CA ILE A 85 11.67 -0.23 3.86
C ILE A 85 12.30 -1.35 4.70
N PHE A 86 11.67 -2.53 4.76
CA PHE A 86 12.14 -3.66 5.55
C PHE A 86 12.91 -4.66 4.71
N THR A 87 14.12 -5.03 5.16
CA THR A 87 14.90 -6.12 4.55
C THR A 87 14.55 -7.49 5.12
N ASN A 88 14.03 -7.56 6.35
CA ASN A 88 13.72 -8.82 7.03
C ASN A 88 12.20 -8.96 7.29
N PRO A 89 11.55 -10.05 6.86
CA PRO A 89 10.13 -10.30 7.07
C PRO A 89 9.74 -10.28 8.56
N LYS A 90 10.57 -10.83 9.45
CA LYS A 90 10.30 -10.85 10.90
C LYS A 90 10.27 -9.46 11.51
N SER A 91 11.17 -8.58 11.05
CA SER A 91 11.22 -7.18 11.48
C SER A 91 9.97 -6.42 11.00
N CYS A 92 9.53 -6.68 9.77
CA CYS A 92 8.31 -6.10 9.19
C CYS A 92 7.06 -6.40 10.05
N ILE A 93 6.84 -7.66 10.44
CA ILE A 93 5.67 -8.03 11.27
C ILE A 93 5.70 -7.33 12.64
N SER A 94 6.87 -7.31 13.27
CA SER A 94 7.00 -6.79 14.65
C SER A 94 6.90 -5.26 14.71
N LEU A 95 7.51 -4.56 13.75
CA LEU A 95 7.60 -3.10 13.76
C LEU A 95 6.40 -2.41 13.09
N MET A 96 5.67 -3.07 12.18
CA MET A 96 4.53 -2.47 11.50
C MET A 96 3.47 -1.86 12.43
N PRO A 97 2.99 -2.58 13.48
CA PRO A 97 2.03 -2.01 14.42
C PRO A 97 2.56 -0.76 15.11
N VAL A 98 3.84 -0.75 15.48
CA VAL A 98 4.50 0.41 16.11
C VAL A 98 4.55 1.59 15.15
N VAL A 99 4.93 1.36 13.89
CA VAL A 99 4.94 2.40 12.85
C VAL A 99 3.53 2.95 12.63
N THR A 100 2.50 2.11 12.57
CA THR A 100 1.11 2.54 12.43
C THR A 100 0.65 3.42 13.59
N ILE A 101 0.95 3.01 14.84
CA ILE A 101 0.62 3.82 16.02
C ILE A 101 1.36 5.17 15.99
N MET A 102 2.65 5.15 15.64
CA MET A 102 3.45 6.36 15.52
C MET A 102 2.91 7.30 14.44
N LEU A 103 2.48 6.76 13.30
CA LEU A 103 1.84 7.56 12.24
C LEU A 103 0.50 8.13 12.68
N ILE A 104 -0.27 7.45 13.54
CA ILE A 104 -1.52 8.03 14.06
C ILE A 104 -1.23 9.19 15.04
N ILE A 105 -0.19 9.07 15.87
CA ILE A 105 0.08 10.02 16.96
C ILE A 105 0.93 11.20 16.50
N ILE A 106 2.06 10.97 15.84
CA ILE A 106 3.09 12.00 15.56
C ILE A 106 2.49 13.19 14.81
N PRO A 107 1.72 13.02 13.73
CA PRO A 107 1.19 14.14 12.96
C PRO A 107 0.21 14.98 13.76
N GLN A 108 -0.55 14.37 14.67
CA GLN A 108 -1.43 15.11 15.59
C GLN A 108 -0.60 15.98 16.54
N ILE A 109 0.49 15.44 17.09
CA ILE A 109 1.39 16.20 17.96
C ILE A 109 2.05 17.34 17.19
N ILE A 110 2.54 17.10 15.96
CA ILE A 110 3.15 18.13 15.12
C ILE A 110 2.14 19.25 14.84
N SER A 111 0.92 18.91 14.39
CA SER A 111 -0.12 19.90 14.13
C SER A 111 -0.51 20.67 15.39
N LEU A 112 -0.55 20.03 16.56
CA LEU A 112 -0.83 20.68 17.83
C LEU A 112 0.30 21.64 18.25
N VAL A 113 1.56 21.26 18.06
CA VAL A 113 2.71 22.14 18.33
C VAL A 113 2.65 23.37 17.42
N LEU A 114 2.37 23.20 16.12
CA LEU A 114 2.24 24.32 15.18
C LEU A 114 1.14 25.30 15.59
N VAL A 115 -0.02 24.80 16.01
CA VAL A 115 -1.12 25.65 16.52
C VAL A 115 -0.69 26.41 17.77
N ASN A 116 0.01 25.78 18.71
CA ASN A 116 0.48 26.45 19.93
C ASN A 116 1.54 27.53 19.64
N ILE A 117 2.40 27.33 18.65
CA ILE A 117 3.36 28.36 18.22
C ILE A 117 2.63 29.59 17.66
N LEU A 118 1.57 29.39 16.86
CA LEU A 118 0.76 30.50 16.33
C LEU A 118 0.07 31.29 17.45
N LEU A 119 -0.45 30.60 18.46
CA LEU A 119 -1.05 31.24 19.63
C LEU A 119 -0.01 32.03 20.44
N ALA A 120 1.19 31.48 20.64
CA ALA A 120 2.28 32.17 21.32
C ALA A 120 2.77 33.42 20.54
N ALA A 121 2.66 33.40 19.21
CA ALA A 121 2.94 34.55 18.35
C ALA A 121 1.82 35.64 18.37
N GLY A 122 0.78 35.46 19.18
CA GLY A 122 -0.32 36.42 19.32
C GLY A 122 -1.39 36.33 18.22
N VAL A 123 -1.35 35.28 17.38
CA VAL A 123 -2.39 35.05 16.37
C VAL A 123 -3.63 34.47 17.05
N GLY A 124 -4.71 35.23 17.12
CA GLY A 124 -6.00 34.75 17.62
C GLY A 124 -6.62 33.71 16.68
N VAL A 125 -6.51 32.43 17.02
CA VAL A 125 -7.13 31.33 16.27
C VAL A 125 -8.36 30.84 17.01
N SER A 126 -9.53 30.82 16.36
CA SER A 126 -10.77 30.25 16.92
C SER A 126 -10.68 28.73 17.07
N ASP A 127 -11.42 28.16 18.04
CA ASP A 127 -11.37 26.72 18.30
C ASP A 127 -11.80 25.87 17.09
N SER A 128 -12.75 26.36 16.28
CA SER A 128 -13.16 25.67 15.05
C SER A 128 -12.04 25.59 14.00
N VAL A 129 -11.22 26.64 13.87
CA VAL A 129 -10.07 26.66 12.97
C VAL A 129 -8.96 25.77 13.50
N ARG A 130 -8.74 25.73 14.82
CA ARG A 130 -7.74 24.83 15.45
C ARG A 130 -8.03 23.36 15.12
N ILE A 131 -9.28 22.93 15.32
CA ILE A 131 -9.67 21.54 15.04
C ILE A 131 -9.61 21.23 13.54
N SER A 132 -9.93 22.21 12.69
CA SER A 132 -9.80 22.07 11.23
C SER A 132 -8.34 21.87 10.80
N ILE A 133 -7.39 22.63 11.37
CA ILE A 133 -5.95 22.45 11.12
C ILE A 133 -5.49 21.05 11.54
N LEU A 134 -5.93 20.56 12.71
CA LEU A 134 -5.61 19.21 13.16
C LEU A 134 -6.17 18.14 12.22
N SER A 135 -7.42 18.29 11.77
CA SER A 135 -8.06 17.36 10.83
C SER A 135 -7.35 17.33 9.48
N TRP A 136 -6.99 18.49 8.92
CA TRP A 136 -6.24 18.56 7.66
C TRP A 136 -4.81 18.04 7.80
N GLY A 137 -4.13 18.37 8.91
CA GLY A 137 -2.81 17.84 9.22
C GLY A 137 -2.81 16.32 9.28
N ALA A 138 -3.79 15.73 9.94
CA ALA A 138 -3.99 14.28 9.98
C ALA A 138 -4.22 13.67 8.58
N THR A 139 -5.08 14.31 7.80
CA THR A 139 -5.51 13.84 6.47
C THR A 139 -4.34 13.80 5.49
N ILE A 140 -3.44 14.79 5.54
CA ILE A 140 -2.32 14.92 4.58
C ILE A 140 -1.09 14.11 5.02
N LEU A 141 -0.85 13.99 6.33
CA LEU A 141 0.38 13.38 6.84
C LEU A 141 0.23 11.87 7.07
N THR A 142 -0.99 11.34 7.05
CA THR A 142 -1.23 9.94 7.39
C THR A 142 -2.32 9.31 6.54
N PRO A 143 -2.12 8.05 6.10
CA PRO A 143 -3.16 7.31 5.40
C PRO A 143 -4.39 7.10 6.31
N HIS A 144 -4.18 6.91 7.62
CA HIS A 144 -5.24 6.72 8.61
C HIS A 144 -6.08 7.97 8.86
N GLY A 145 -5.48 9.15 8.70
CA GLY A 145 -6.15 10.44 8.92
C GLY A 145 -7.21 10.72 7.87
N THR A 146 -7.05 10.20 6.65
CA THR A 146 -8.08 10.29 5.60
C THR A 146 -9.37 9.57 6.03
N MET A 147 -9.27 8.38 6.63
CA MET A 147 -10.43 7.66 7.19
C MET A 147 -11.05 8.43 8.37
N LEU A 148 -10.21 8.95 9.28
CA LEU A 148 -10.69 9.74 10.41
C LEU A 148 -11.48 10.98 9.94
N ALA A 149 -10.97 11.69 8.93
CA ALA A 149 -11.63 12.84 8.34
C ALA A 149 -12.96 12.48 7.65
N ALA A 150 -13.02 11.32 6.97
CA ALA A 150 -14.27 10.81 6.42
C ALA A 150 -15.31 10.56 7.53
N PHE A 151 -14.91 9.89 8.62
CA PHE A 151 -15.81 9.61 9.76
C PHE A 151 -16.33 10.86 10.47
N PHE A 152 -15.54 11.94 10.51
CA PHE A 152 -16.01 13.20 11.09
C PHE A 152 -17.22 13.79 10.36
N ARG A 153 -17.41 13.45 9.09
CA ARG A 153 -18.59 13.89 8.32
C ARG A 153 -19.64 12.79 8.22
N THR A 154 -19.24 11.55 7.92
CA THR A 154 -20.20 10.47 7.66
C THR A 154 -20.86 9.92 8.93
N VAL A 155 -20.13 9.85 10.05
CA VAL A 155 -20.64 9.19 11.27
C VAL A 155 -21.26 10.19 12.24
N ASN A 156 -20.57 11.28 12.57
CA ASN A 156 -20.99 12.21 13.64
C ASN A 156 -21.39 13.59 13.14
N ASP A 157 -21.36 13.84 11.81
CA ASP A 157 -21.45 15.15 11.15
C ASP A 157 -21.04 16.34 12.04
N PHE A 158 -19.73 16.54 12.17
CA PHE A 158 -19.20 17.68 12.92
C PHE A 158 -19.27 19.01 12.14
N THR A 159 -19.87 19.04 10.94
CA THR A 159 -19.96 20.27 10.11
C THR A 159 -20.57 21.46 10.86
N PRO A 160 -21.64 21.31 11.67
CA PRO A 160 -22.23 22.42 12.42
C PRO A 160 -21.30 22.99 13.51
N ILE A 161 -20.44 22.15 14.09
CA ILE A 161 -19.53 22.53 15.19
C ILE A 161 -18.23 23.12 14.66
N LEU A 162 -17.74 22.62 13.53
CA LEU A 162 -16.42 22.96 12.99
C LEU A 162 -16.47 23.96 11.83
N SER A 163 -17.63 24.58 11.59
CA SER A 163 -17.83 25.68 10.63
C SER A 163 -17.26 25.39 9.25
N SER A 164 -17.82 24.42 8.50
CA SER A 164 -17.51 24.08 7.09
C SER A 164 -16.04 23.88 6.67
N ASN A 165 -15.07 24.04 7.58
CA ASN A 165 -13.64 24.03 7.31
C ASN A 165 -13.02 22.62 7.44
N ILE A 166 -13.84 21.62 7.77
CA ILE A 166 -13.47 20.20 7.72
C ILE A 166 -13.16 19.82 6.27
N ALA A 167 -12.19 18.91 6.08
CA ALA A 167 -11.90 18.34 4.77
C ALA A 167 -13.18 17.84 4.08
N PRO A 168 -13.51 18.37 2.89
CA PRO A 168 -14.67 17.89 2.16
C PRO A 168 -14.46 16.46 1.70
N LEU A 169 -15.54 15.66 1.66
CA LEU A 169 -15.45 14.24 1.28
C LEU A 169 -14.75 14.06 -0.07
N GLY A 170 -15.01 14.95 -1.04
CA GLY A 170 -14.31 14.95 -2.33
C GLY A 170 -12.79 15.18 -2.22
N ALA A 171 -12.34 16.05 -1.31
CA ALA A 171 -10.91 16.26 -1.07
C ALA A 171 -10.28 15.07 -0.37
N VAL A 172 -10.98 14.47 0.60
CA VAL A 172 -10.51 13.24 1.27
C VAL A 172 -10.34 12.12 0.25
N ALA A 173 -11.34 11.90 -0.62
CA ALA A 173 -11.26 10.91 -1.69
C ALA A 173 -10.10 11.20 -2.67
N ALA A 174 -9.90 12.46 -3.05
CA ALA A 174 -8.80 12.86 -3.93
C ALA A 174 -7.43 12.61 -3.31
N ILE A 175 -7.24 12.95 -2.02
CA ILE A 175 -6.01 12.68 -1.28
C ILE A 175 -5.77 11.17 -1.19
N MET A 176 -6.79 10.39 -0.86
CA MET A 176 -6.66 8.94 -0.79
C MET A 176 -6.21 8.33 -2.11
N ILE A 177 -6.78 8.79 -3.23
CA ILE A 177 -6.39 8.33 -4.57
C ILE A 177 -4.96 8.77 -4.90
N ALA A 178 -4.62 10.03 -4.62
CA ALA A 178 -3.29 10.58 -4.91
C ALA A 178 -2.18 9.87 -4.12
N GLU A 179 -2.38 9.66 -2.81
CA GLU A 179 -1.45 8.93 -1.95
C GLU A 179 -1.32 7.47 -2.37
N SER A 180 -2.45 6.80 -2.66
CA SER A 180 -2.42 5.41 -3.14
C SER A 180 -1.66 5.28 -4.45
N ALA A 181 -1.89 6.19 -5.39
CA ALA A 181 -1.18 6.23 -6.67
C ALA A 181 0.33 6.46 -6.47
N TYR A 182 0.70 7.36 -5.55
CA TYR A 182 2.09 7.60 -5.20
C TYR A 182 2.77 6.36 -4.59
N PHE A 183 2.10 5.70 -3.63
CA PHE A 183 2.63 4.49 -2.99
C PHE A 183 2.81 3.35 -3.99
N LEU A 184 1.82 3.11 -4.85
CA LEU A 184 1.91 2.09 -5.89
C LEU A 184 2.99 2.40 -6.92
N TRP A 185 3.07 3.66 -7.38
CA TRP A 185 4.12 4.09 -8.31
C TRP A 185 5.52 3.87 -7.71
N TYR A 186 5.73 4.26 -6.46
CA TYR A 186 7.01 4.06 -5.77
C TYR A 186 7.33 2.57 -5.62
N ALA A 187 6.37 1.77 -5.17
CA ALA A 187 6.56 0.34 -4.96
C ALA A 187 6.87 -0.39 -6.28
N TYR A 188 6.10 -0.10 -7.33
CA TYR A 188 6.30 -0.68 -8.66
C TYR A 188 7.67 -0.31 -9.25
N THR A 189 8.06 0.98 -9.21
CA THR A 189 9.35 1.42 -9.75
C THR A 189 10.54 0.88 -8.97
N SER A 190 10.42 0.76 -7.64
CA SER A 190 11.43 0.12 -6.80
C SER A 190 11.59 -1.37 -7.13
N ASP A 191 10.48 -2.04 -7.42
CA ASP A 191 10.50 -3.45 -7.78
C ASP A 191 11.16 -3.74 -9.11
N VAL A 192 10.80 -2.97 -10.15
CA VAL A 192 11.40 -3.08 -11.49
C VAL A 192 12.91 -2.94 -11.41
N LYS A 193 13.41 -2.00 -10.59
CA LYS A 193 14.86 -1.82 -10.36
C LYS A 193 15.50 -3.02 -9.65
N SER A 194 14.77 -3.71 -8.79
CA SER A 194 15.30 -4.86 -8.04
C SER A 194 15.39 -6.15 -8.88
N VAL A 195 14.46 -6.34 -9.82
CA VAL A 195 14.43 -7.52 -10.71
C VAL A 195 15.42 -7.39 -11.87
N ALA A 196 15.73 -6.17 -12.32
CA ALA A 196 16.63 -5.93 -13.45
C ALA A 196 18.11 -6.31 -13.21
N VAL A 197 18.50 -6.69 -11.99
CA VAL A 197 19.90 -7.02 -11.64
C VAL A 197 20.06 -8.52 -11.39
N LEU A 198 19.97 -9.31 -12.46
CA LEU A 198 20.64 -10.62 -12.51
C LEU A 198 21.69 -10.53 -13.60
N MET A 199 22.92 -10.20 -13.23
CA MET A 199 24.04 -10.42 -14.14
C MET A 199 24.14 -11.93 -14.36
N ALA A 200 24.29 -12.35 -15.62
CA ALA A 200 24.67 -13.73 -15.91
C ALA A 200 25.94 -14.02 -15.08
N GLN A 201 25.84 -14.96 -14.14
CA GLN A 201 27.05 -15.48 -13.52
C GLN A 201 27.71 -16.35 -14.57
N GLU A 202 28.88 -15.91 -15.05
CA GLU A 202 29.82 -16.82 -15.70
C GLU A 202 30.23 -17.83 -14.63
N ASP A 203 29.68 -19.05 -14.75
CA ASP A 203 30.13 -20.15 -13.93
C ASP A 203 31.52 -20.55 -14.44
N THR A 204 32.55 -20.16 -13.68
CA THR A 204 33.95 -20.43 -14.02
C THR A 204 34.32 -21.91 -13.89
N GLN A 205 33.42 -22.73 -13.33
CA GLN A 205 33.53 -24.18 -13.26
C GLN A 205 32.66 -24.89 -14.31
N PHE A 206 31.88 -24.14 -15.09
CA PHE A 206 31.06 -24.71 -16.14
C PHE A 206 31.94 -25.13 -17.32
N ASP A 207 32.29 -26.41 -17.32
CA ASP A 207 32.95 -27.06 -18.44
C ASP A 207 31.91 -27.55 -19.44
N ASP A 208 31.70 -26.76 -20.49
CA ASP A 208 30.75 -27.05 -21.58
C ASP A 208 31.10 -28.37 -22.29
N THR A 209 32.33 -28.88 -22.16
CA THR A 209 32.76 -30.12 -22.81
C THR A 209 32.30 -31.40 -22.09
N ASP A 210 32.11 -31.37 -20.77
CA ASP A 210 31.68 -32.55 -19.99
C ASP A 210 30.14 -32.70 -19.99
N MET A 211 29.41 -31.59 -20.03
CA MET A 211 27.93 -31.57 -20.02
C MET A 211 27.31 -32.08 -21.32
N VAL A 212 27.83 -31.68 -22.49
CA VAL A 212 27.25 -32.11 -23.79
C VAL A 212 27.29 -33.62 -23.95
N SER A 213 28.29 -34.29 -23.35
CA SER A 213 28.40 -35.75 -23.36
C SER A 213 27.47 -36.47 -22.36
N LYS A 214 26.90 -35.73 -21.40
CA LYS A 214 26.02 -36.22 -20.32
C LYS A 214 24.56 -35.81 -20.49
N LEU A 215 24.23 -35.06 -21.55
CA LEU A 215 22.86 -34.75 -21.90
C LEU A 215 22.15 -36.02 -22.36
N ASP A 216 20.89 -36.21 -21.93
CA ASP A 216 20.04 -37.23 -22.54
C ASP A 216 19.85 -36.93 -24.04
N GLU A 217 19.67 -38.00 -24.81
CA GLU A 217 19.68 -37.98 -26.28
C GLU A 217 18.64 -37.02 -26.87
N ASP A 218 17.50 -36.86 -26.18
CA ASP A 218 16.43 -35.92 -26.53
C ASP A 218 16.81 -34.45 -26.24
N VAL A 219 17.46 -34.19 -25.11
CA VAL A 219 17.94 -32.85 -24.73
C VAL A 219 19.07 -32.40 -25.66
N ALA A 220 19.97 -33.32 -26.04
CA ALA A 220 21.04 -33.04 -26.99
C ALA A 220 20.48 -32.67 -28.38
N ALA A 221 19.49 -33.42 -28.87
CA ALA A 221 18.84 -33.16 -30.15
C ALA A 221 18.09 -31.81 -30.17
N GLU A 222 17.39 -31.46 -29.10
CA GLU A 222 16.68 -30.18 -29.01
C GLU A 222 17.65 -28.98 -28.89
N ARG A 223 18.80 -29.16 -28.22
CA ARG A 223 19.87 -28.16 -28.18
C ARG A 223 20.45 -27.89 -29.57
N GLU A 224 20.77 -28.92 -30.34
CA GLU A 224 21.25 -28.76 -31.74
C GLU A 224 20.20 -28.07 -32.62
N ARG A 225 18.92 -28.42 -32.45
CA ARG A 225 17.81 -27.78 -33.16
C ARG A 225 17.71 -26.29 -32.82
N THR A 226 17.87 -25.93 -31.56
CA THR A 226 17.78 -24.54 -31.10
C THR A 226 18.99 -23.73 -31.58
N LEU A 227 20.20 -24.28 -31.49
CA LEU A 227 21.43 -23.62 -31.95
C LEU A 227 21.48 -23.43 -33.46
N SER A 228 21.00 -24.40 -34.24
CA SER A 228 20.88 -24.28 -35.70
C SER A 228 19.85 -23.23 -36.13
N THR A 229 18.89 -22.89 -35.25
CA THR A 229 17.89 -21.84 -35.51
C THR A 229 18.41 -20.43 -35.17
N ILE A 230 19.35 -20.30 -34.24
CA ILE A 230 19.94 -19.01 -33.83
C ILE A 230 21.10 -18.58 -34.75
N GLY A 231 21.70 -19.52 -35.48
CA GLY A 231 22.83 -19.28 -36.40
C GLY A 231 22.46 -18.91 -37.85
N GLY A 232 21.20 -18.56 -38.13
CA GLY A 232 20.69 -18.17 -39.45
C GLY A 232 20.33 -16.71 -39.58
#